data_AF-A0A918MCJ3-F1
#
_entry.id   AF-A0A918MCJ3-F1
#
_cell.length_a   1.000
_cell.length_b   1.000
_cell.length_c   1.000
_cell.angle_alpha   90.00
_cell.angle_beta   90.00
_cell.angle_gamma   90.00
#
_symmetry.space_group_name_H-M   'P 1'
#
loop_
_entity.id
_entity.type
_entity.pdbx_description
1 polymer ?
#
loop_
_entity_poly.entity_id
_entity_poly.type
_entity_poly.pdbx_seq_one_letter_code
_entity_poly.pdbx_strand_id
1 'polypeptide(L)'
;MIVDLIEMDRWHSGDRDILIVFDAGYDAPRMAHLLDGLPVEVLGRMHSDRVMRRPTPSLKEYAPCYPQGGRPPKRGKEFRFAKPDTWGEPDATTTQVTDRYGTARAMAWGRIHPSLTTRSAWIDHTGELPIIEGTLIRLQVDRLPGGHDPLPLWLWSSATGLIGEDVDVRWQAFLRRFDIEHLFRLMKQTLGWTRPKLRTPEAGDRWSWMIIAAHTQLQLLRWAAADLRRPWEKPAEPGRLTPARVRRGFRNLRPRLHCPARAPRPSTPGPGRPLGSKNRRPTTRYDVGRTTRRPESTIEHDSLRG
;
A
#
# COMPACT_ATOMS: atom_id res chain seq x y z
N MET A 1 4.87 -15.09 0.86
CA MET A 1 5.16 -13.82 1.58
C MET A 1 4.50 -13.76 2.95
N ILE A 2 3.17 -13.77 3.10
CA ILE A 2 2.54 -13.83 4.45
C ILE A 2 2.77 -15.20 5.09
N VAL A 3 2.58 -16.27 4.32
CA VAL A 3 2.91 -17.64 4.73
C VAL A 3 4.37 -17.73 5.15
N ASP A 4 5.30 -17.18 4.36
CA ASP A 4 6.73 -17.17 4.70
C ASP A 4 7.03 -16.41 6.01
N LEU A 5 6.27 -15.37 6.36
CA LEU A 5 6.43 -14.68 7.65
C LEU A 5 6.04 -15.58 8.83
N ILE A 6 4.99 -16.37 8.65
CA ILE A 6 4.54 -17.36 9.65
C ILE A 6 5.58 -18.48 9.74
N GLU A 7 6.03 -19.03 8.60
CA GLU A 7 7.05 -20.09 8.55
C GLU A 7 8.42 -19.65 9.10
N MET A 8 8.72 -18.35 9.08
CA MET A 8 9.96 -17.78 9.64
C MET A 8 9.80 -17.31 11.10
N ASP A 9 8.73 -17.72 11.80
CA ASP A 9 8.42 -17.35 13.19
C ASP A 9 8.44 -15.81 13.41
N ARG A 10 8.04 -15.04 12.40
CA ARG A 10 7.93 -13.57 12.48
C ARG A 10 6.56 -13.09 12.93
N TRP A 11 5.60 -14.00 12.97
CA TRP A 11 4.25 -13.79 13.47
C TRP A 11 3.74 -15.09 14.09
N HIS A 12 3.07 -15.00 15.24
CA HIS A 12 2.52 -16.13 15.99
C HIS A 12 1.03 -15.94 16.25
N SER A 13 0.31 -17.04 16.49
CA SER A 13 -1.09 -16.96 16.91
C SER A 13 -1.22 -16.15 18.21
N GLY A 14 -2.04 -15.10 18.18
CA GLY A 14 -2.20 -14.14 19.28
C GLY A 14 -1.45 -12.82 19.06
N ASP A 15 -0.52 -12.76 18.10
CA ASP A 15 0.04 -11.48 17.64
C ASP A 15 -1.05 -10.67 16.91
N ARG A 16 -0.87 -9.35 16.84
CA ARG A 16 -1.74 -8.49 16.03
C ARG A 16 -1.63 -8.87 14.56
N ASP A 17 -2.74 -8.77 13.84
CA ASP A 17 -2.77 -8.99 12.39
C ASP A 17 -1.81 -8.05 11.65
N ILE A 18 -1.27 -8.55 10.54
CA ILE A 18 -0.38 -7.79 9.67
C ILE A 18 -1.21 -6.74 8.93
N LEU A 19 -1.00 -5.46 9.26
CA LEU A 19 -1.70 -4.35 8.62
C LEU A 19 -1.14 -4.04 7.22
N ILE A 20 -1.94 -4.24 6.18
CA ILE A 20 -1.60 -3.90 4.80
C ILE A 20 -2.37 -2.65 4.38
N VAL A 21 -1.63 -1.61 3.97
CA VAL A 21 -2.17 -0.29 3.66
C VAL A 21 -2.22 -0.05 2.15
N PHE A 22 -3.39 0.36 1.64
CA PHE A 22 -3.64 0.67 0.24
C PHE A 22 -4.12 2.11 0.03
N ASP A 23 -3.76 2.72 -1.11
CA ASP A 23 -4.34 3.99 -1.56
C ASP A 23 -5.62 3.76 -2.39
N ALA A 24 -6.34 4.83 -2.75
CA ALA A 24 -7.70 4.77 -3.29
C ALA A 24 -7.87 4.04 -4.64
N GLY A 25 -6.77 3.74 -5.34
CA GLY A 25 -6.78 2.97 -6.59
C GLY A 25 -7.03 1.47 -6.40
N TYR A 26 -7.01 0.98 -5.16
CA TYR A 26 -7.26 -0.43 -4.85
C TYR A 26 -8.66 -0.63 -4.25
N ASP A 27 -9.31 -1.74 -4.61
CA ASP A 27 -10.57 -2.18 -4.00
C ASP A 27 -10.27 -2.89 -2.67
N ALA A 28 -10.19 -2.12 -1.58
CA ALA A 28 -9.79 -2.64 -0.27
C ALA A 28 -10.73 -3.75 0.26
N PRO A 29 -12.07 -3.64 0.14
CA PRO A 29 -12.97 -4.75 0.48
C PRO A 29 -12.69 -6.01 -0.33
N ARG A 30 -12.43 -5.90 -1.64
CA ARG A 30 -12.02 -7.08 -2.42
C ARG A 30 -10.70 -7.67 -1.92
N MET A 31 -9.71 -6.84 -1.61
CA MET A 31 -8.44 -7.31 -1.05
C MET A 31 -8.66 -8.05 0.27
N ALA A 32 -9.54 -7.55 1.14
CA ALA A 32 -9.90 -8.23 2.39
C ALA A 32 -10.54 -9.60 2.12
N HIS A 33 -11.46 -9.70 1.16
CA HIS A 33 -12.05 -10.99 0.78
C HIS A 33 -11.03 -11.97 0.19
N LEU A 34 -10.10 -11.51 -0.65
CA LEU A 34 -9.06 -12.36 -1.24
C LEU A 34 -8.01 -12.83 -0.24
N LEU A 35 -7.85 -12.08 0.86
CA LEU A 35 -6.89 -12.36 1.93
C LEU A 35 -7.56 -12.98 3.15
N ASP A 36 -8.84 -13.35 3.04
CA ASP A 36 -9.59 -13.99 4.12
C ASP A 36 -8.91 -15.30 4.56
N GLY A 37 -8.90 -15.54 5.87
CA GLY A 37 -8.20 -16.67 6.49
C GLY A 37 -6.69 -16.49 6.69
N LEU A 38 -6.10 -15.35 6.27
CA LEU A 38 -4.72 -14.98 6.64
C LEU A 38 -4.74 -13.99 7.82
N PRO A 39 -3.67 -13.92 8.64
CA PRO A 39 -3.57 -12.98 9.77
C PRO A 39 -3.27 -11.56 9.27
N VAL A 40 -4.21 -10.99 8.53
CA VAL A 40 -4.05 -9.74 7.80
C VAL A 40 -5.24 -8.83 8.04
N GLU A 41 -4.93 -7.59 8.36
CA GLU A 41 -5.89 -6.50 8.30
C GLU A 41 -5.63 -5.66 7.05
N VAL A 42 -6.67 -5.40 6.27
CA VAL A 42 -6.60 -4.53 5.11
C VAL A 42 -7.11 -3.15 5.49
N LEU A 43 -6.28 -2.13 5.28
CA LEU A 43 -6.65 -0.72 5.43
C LEU A 43 -6.51 0.00 4.08
N GLY A 44 -7.61 0.53 3.55
CA GLY A 44 -7.61 1.23 2.27
C GLY A 44 -8.17 2.63 2.35
N ARG A 45 -7.59 3.57 1.59
CA ARG A 45 -8.24 4.85 1.33
C ARG A 45 -9.46 4.66 0.45
N MET A 46 -10.53 5.38 0.78
CA MET A 46 -11.75 5.41 0.00
C MET A 46 -11.95 6.78 -0.65
N HIS A 47 -12.56 6.77 -1.83
CA HIS A 47 -13.01 8.01 -2.48
C HIS A 47 -14.17 8.65 -1.69
N SER A 48 -14.21 9.98 -1.66
CA SER A 48 -15.17 10.76 -0.86
C SER A 48 -16.61 10.77 -1.39
N ASP A 49 -16.84 10.24 -2.58
CA ASP A 49 -18.14 10.10 -3.24
C ASP A 49 -18.77 8.71 -3.04
N ARG A 50 -18.10 7.82 -2.30
CA ARG A 50 -18.58 6.46 -2.07
C ARG A 50 -19.87 6.44 -1.24
N VAL A 51 -20.71 5.45 -1.57
CA VAL A 51 -21.90 5.08 -0.80
C VAL A 51 -21.69 3.66 -0.29
N MET A 52 -21.73 3.53 1.03
CA MET A 52 -21.65 2.25 1.74
C MET A 52 -23.00 1.91 2.38
N ARG A 53 -23.07 0.76 3.04
CA ARG A 53 -24.26 0.25 3.70
C ARG A 53 -23.94 -0.08 5.15
N ARG A 54 -24.92 0.17 6.01
CA ARG A 54 -24.93 -0.35 7.39
C ARG A 54 -25.32 -1.83 7.40
N PRO A 55 -25.05 -2.55 8.50
CA PRO A 55 -25.53 -3.92 8.67
C PRO A 55 -27.03 -4.03 8.47
N THR A 56 -27.48 -5.22 8.08
CA THR A 56 -28.90 -5.58 8.10
C THR A 56 -29.49 -5.27 9.47
N PRO A 57 -30.61 -4.53 9.55
CA PRO A 57 -31.25 -4.25 10.84
C PRO A 57 -31.64 -5.57 11.51
N SER A 58 -31.44 -5.65 12.83
CA SER A 58 -31.92 -6.78 13.60
C SER A 58 -33.45 -6.88 13.54
N LEU A 59 -33.99 -8.07 13.78
CA LEU A 59 -35.46 -8.26 13.82
C LEU A 59 -36.13 -7.35 14.86
N LYS A 60 -35.45 -7.08 15.99
CA LYS A 60 -35.93 -6.15 17.04
C LYS A 60 -36.04 -4.71 16.54
N GLU A 61 -35.11 -4.26 15.69
CA GLU A 61 -35.15 -2.91 15.08
C GLU A 61 -36.12 -2.85 13.89
N TYR A 62 -36.25 -3.94 13.14
CA TYR A 62 -37.09 -4.02 11.95
C TYR A 62 -38.58 -4.09 12.29
N ALA A 63 -38.97 -4.95 13.26
CA ALA A 63 -40.38 -5.22 13.57
C ALA A 63 -41.21 -3.97 13.96
N PRO A 64 -40.70 -3.00 14.74
CA PRO A 64 -41.44 -1.77 15.03
C PRO A 64 -41.60 -0.85 13.81
N CYS A 65 -40.62 -0.85 12.90
CA CYS A 65 -40.65 -0.02 11.69
C CYS A 65 -41.57 -0.59 10.60
N TYR A 66 -41.79 -1.91 10.62
CA TYR A 66 -42.59 -2.65 9.64
C TYR A 66 -43.58 -3.58 10.35
N PRO A 67 -44.61 -3.03 11.02
CA PRO A 67 -45.54 -3.80 11.85
C PRO A 67 -46.40 -4.79 11.04
N GLN A 68 -46.54 -4.58 9.74
CA GLN A 68 -47.25 -5.47 8.82
C GLN A 68 -46.42 -6.72 8.43
N GLY A 69 -45.19 -6.84 8.93
CA GLY A 69 -44.27 -7.92 8.60
C GLY A 69 -43.60 -7.74 7.23
N GLY A 70 -42.72 -8.68 6.91
CA GLY A 70 -41.92 -8.66 5.69
C GLY A 70 -40.52 -9.24 5.93
N ARG A 71 -39.83 -9.56 4.84
CA ARG A 71 -38.42 -9.96 4.91
C ARG A 71 -37.57 -8.71 5.20
N PRO A 72 -36.74 -8.70 6.26
CA PRO A 72 -35.80 -7.61 6.48
C PRO A 72 -34.91 -7.39 5.26
N PRO A 73 -34.55 -6.13 4.94
CA PRO A 73 -33.67 -5.86 3.81
C PRO A 73 -32.32 -6.55 4.03
N LYS A 74 -31.72 -7.10 2.96
CA LYS A 74 -30.40 -7.75 3.03
C LYS A 74 -29.25 -6.81 3.46
N ARG A 75 -29.49 -5.50 3.48
CA ARG A 75 -28.51 -4.44 3.76
C ARG A 75 -29.22 -3.32 4.50
N GLY A 76 -28.52 -2.64 5.40
CA GLY A 76 -29.04 -1.50 6.14
C GLY A 76 -29.13 -0.21 5.30
N LYS A 77 -29.39 0.88 6.01
CA LYS A 77 -29.46 2.24 5.43
C LYS A 77 -28.14 2.62 4.76
N GLU A 78 -28.24 3.53 3.79
CA GLU A 78 -27.07 4.07 3.10
C GLU A 78 -26.25 4.95 4.02
N PHE A 79 -24.92 4.80 3.92
CA PHE A 79 -23.94 5.70 4.49
C PHE A 79 -23.24 6.40 3.32
N ARG A 80 -23.55 7.68 3.09
CA ARG A 80 -23.01 8.46 1.96
C ARG A 80 -21.93 9.40 2.47
N PHE A 81 -20.71 9.26 1.96
CA PHE A 81 -19.56 10.01 2.48
C PHE A 81 -19.70 11.52 2.28
N ALA A 82 -20.40 11.93 1.21
CA ALA A 82 -20.68 13.32 0.91
C ALA A 82 -21.89 13.91 1.67
N LYS A 83 -22.66 13.10 2.42
CA LYS A 83 -23.91 13.53 3.09
C LYS A 83 -23.89 13.24 4.60
N PRO A 84 -23.50 14.23 5.44
CA PRO A 84 -23.35 14.05 6.89
C PRO A 84 -24.60 13.57 7.65
N ASP A 85 -25.78 13.95 7.19
CA ASP A 85 -27.08 13.50 7.70
C ASP A 85 -27.28 11.98 7.60
N THR A 86 -26.53 11.30 6.71
CA THR A 86 -26.58 9.84 6.58
C THR A 86 -25.62 9.10 7.52
N TRP A 87 -24.71 9.81 8.19
CA TRP A 87 -23.65 9.16 8.94
C TRP A 87 -24.16 8.58 10.26
N GLY A 88 -25.11 9.24 10.93
CA GLY A 88 -25.51 8.88 12.29
C GLY A 88 -24.37 9.00 13.30
N GLU A 89 -24.61 8.57 14.54
CA GLU A 89 -23.62 8.63 15.60
C GLU A 89 -22.40 7.73 15.29
N PRO A 90 -21.17 8.21 15.51
CA PRO A 90 -19.96 7.41 15.41
C PRO A 90 -19.81 6.46 16.61
N ASP A 91 -19.26 5.27 16.36
CA ASP A 91 -18.96 4.30 17.42
C ASP A 91 -17.70 4.69 18.22
N ALA A 92 -16.78 5.44 17.59
CA ALA A 92 -15.63 6.02 18.25
C ALA A 92 -15.30 7.41 17.66
N THR A 93 -14.90 8.33 18.53
CA THR A 93 -14.36 9.64 18.16
C THR A 93 -13.07 9.89 18.93
N THR A 94 -12.01 10.27 18.22
CA THR A 94 -10.70 10.56 18.82
C THR A 94 -10.17 11.90 18.35
N THR A 95 -9.30 12.50 19.16
CA THR A 95 -8.59 13.73 18.85
C THR A 95 -7.15 13.60 19.31
N GLN A 96 -6.20 13.76 18.40
CA GLN A 96 -4.77 13.71 18.69
C GLN A 96 -4.04 14.92 18.10
N VAL A 97 -3.07 15.46 18.83
CA VAL A 97 -2.20 16.52 18.32
C VAL A 97 -1.01 15.87 17.60
N THR A 98 -0.72 16.35 16.39
CA THR A 98 0.40 15.87 15.58
C THR A 98 1.32 17.03 15.18
N ASP A 99 2.63 16.77 15.16
CA ASP A 99 3.62 17.78 14.78
C ASP A 99 3.42 18.30 13.35
N ARG A 100 3.07 17.38 12.43
CA ARG A 100 3.08 17.65 10.99
C ARG A 100 1.73 18.10 10.44
N TYR A 101 0.63 17.66 11.05
CA TYR A 101 -0.73 17.88 10.52
C TYR A 101 -1.61 18.74 11.44
N GLY A 102 -1.08 19.20 12.59
CA GLY A 102 -1.88 19.86 13.62
C GLY A 102 -2.77 18.85 14.33
N THR A 103 -3.98 19.26 14.73
CA THR A 103 -4.95 18.37 15.39
C THR A 103 -5.58 17.44 14.38
N ALA A 104 -5.42 16.13 14.59
CA ALA A 104 -6.12 15.07 13.88
C ALA A 104 -7.38 14.68 14.66
N ARG A 105 -8.53 14.70 13.98
CA ARG A 105 -9.83 14.27 14.51
C ARG A 105 -10.30 13.08 13.68
N ALA A 106 -10.53 11.95 14.33
CA ALA A 106 -11.05 10.76 13.68
C ALA A 106 -12.43 10.40 14.21
N MET A 107 -13.32 9.98 13.30
CA MET A 107 -14.61 9.39 13.61
C MET A 107 -14.66 8.02 12.96
N ALA A 108 -15.19 7.02 13.64
CA ALA A 108 -15.29 5.66 13.14
C ALA A 108 -16.70 5.10 13.25
N TRP A 109 -17.09 4.32 12.25
CA TRP A 109 -18.34 3.56 12.21
C TRP A 109 -18.03 2.11 11.85
N GLY A 110 -18.39 1.21 12.74
CA GLY A 110 -18.19 -0.22 12.62
C GLY A 110 -19.19 -0.89 11.68
N ARG A 111 -18.78 -2.04 11.17
CA ARG A 111 -19.59 -2.94 10.33
C ARG A 111 -20.20 -2.26 9.09
N ILE A 112 -19.53 -1.23 8.57
CA ILE A 112 -19.88 -0.57 7.31
C ILE A 112 -19.29 -1.38 6.15
N HIS A 113 -20.11 -1.66 5.14
CA HIS A 113 -19.72 -2.50 4.02
C HIS A 113 -20.12 -1.90 2.66
N PRO A 114 -19.38 -2.20 1.57
CA PRO A 114 -19.79 -1.79 0.24
C PRO A 114 -21.03 -2.54 -0.24
N SER A 115 -21.74 -1.91 -1.17
CA SER A 115 -22.78 -2.56 -1.95
C SER A 115 -22.15 -3.18 -3.20
N LEU A 116 -21.64 -4.42 -3.08
CA LEU A 116 -21.01 -5.12 -4.20
C LEU A 116 -22.02 -5.43 -5.32
N THR A 117 -21.54 -5.39 -6.56
CA THR A 117 -22.23 -5.79 -7.80
C THR A 117 -21.29 -6.63 -8.67
N THR A 118 -21.82 -7.47 -9.56
CA THR A 118 -21.05 -8.32 -10.49
C THR A 118 -20.47 -7.50 -11.65
N ARG A 119 -19.62 -6.53 -11.32
CA ARG A 119 -18.92 -5.65 -12.28
C ARG A 119 -17.47 -5.43 -11.86
N SER A 120 -16.67 -4.94 -12.80
CA SER A 120 -15.28 -4.54 -12.56
C SER A 120 -14.48 -5.64 -11.86
N ALA A 121 -14.14 -5.44 -10.59
CA ALA A 121 -13.36 -6.37 -9.80
C ALA A 121 -14.11 -7.69 -9.50
N TRP A 122 -15.43 -7.71 -9.59
CA TRP A 122 -16.27 -8.86 -9.26
C TRP A 122 -16.92 -9.50 -10.49
N ILE A 123 -16.43 -9.17 -11.69
CA ILE A 123 -17.02 -9.60 -12.97
C ILE A 123 -17.00 -11.12 -13.15
N ASP A 124 -15.93 -11.79 -12.71
CA ASP A 124 -15.75 -13.24 -12.78
C ASP A 124 -16.24 -13.97 -11.52
N HIS A 125 -16.84 -13.26 -10.56
CA HIS A 125 -17.26 -13.88 -9.31
C HIS A 125 -18.53 -14.72 -9.53
N THR A 126 -18.44 -16.00 -9.23
CA THR A 126 -19.55 -16.95 -9.32
C THR A 126 -20.20 -17.14 -7.94
N GLY A 127 -21.52 -16.96 -7.85
CA GLY A 127 -22.28 -17.15 -6.61
C GLY A 127 -22.84 -15.87 -5.98
N GLU A 128 -23.27 -15.97 -4.72
CA GLU A 128 -23.80 -14.82 -3.97
C GLU A 128 -22.65 -13.91 -3.51
N LEU A 129 -22.76 -12.61 -3.81
CA LEU A 129 -21.74 -11.64 -3.43
C LEU A 129 -21.65 -11.51 -1.90
N PRO A 130 -20.43 -11.57 -1.32
CA PRO A 130 -20.24 -11.52 0.11
C PRO A 130 -20.62 -10.15 0.69
N ILE A 131 -21.01 -10.15 1.97
CA ILE A 131 -21.08 -8.92 2.78
C ILE A 131 -19.76 -8.81 3.53
N ILE A 132 -18.96 -7.83 3.15
CA ILE A 132 -17.63 -7.62 3.71
C ILE A 132 -17.71 -6.43 4.67
N GLU A 133 -18.03 -6.74 5.93
CA GLU A 133 -18.10 -5.75 7.00
C GLU A 133 -16.70 -5.26 7.36
N GLY A 134 -16.60 -3.98 7.71
CA GLY A 134 -15.36 -3.38 8.19
C GLY A 134 -15.65 -2.07 8.92
N THR A 135 -14.59 -1.41 9.38
CA THR A 135 -14.70 -0.13 10.07
C THR A 135 -14.37 1.00 9.11
N LEU A 136 -15.33 1.90 8.91
CA LEU A 136 -15.12 3.14 8.17
C LEU A 136 -14.57 4.21 9.12
N ILE A 137 -13.47 4.85 8.75
CA ILE A 137 -12.81 5.90 9.52
C ILE A 137 -12.75 7.17 8.68
N ARG A 138 -13.29 8.27 9.20
CA ARG A 138 -13.11 9.62 8.65
C ARG A 138 -12.03 10.33 9.44
N LEU A 139 -10.96 10.73 8.77
CA LEU A 139 -9.87 11.51 9.33
C LEU A 139 -9.92 12.95 8.82
N GLN A 140 -9.89 13.92 9.72
CA GLN A 140 -9.73 15.33 9.39
C GLN A 140 -8.54 15.90 10.16
N VAL A 141 -7.73 16.72 9.50
CA VAL A 141 -6.55 17.35 10.12
C VAL A 141 -6.61 18.87 9.93
N ASP A 142 -5.93 19.62 10.79
CA ASP A 142 -5.94 21.09 10.72
C ASP A 142 -5.12 21.63 9.52
N ARG A 143 -4.06 20.93 9.11
CA ARG A 143 -3.20 21.39 8.00
C ARG A 143 -2.46 20.26 7.31
N LEU A 144 -2.11 20.48 6.04
CA LEU A 144 -1.18 19.64 5.31
C LEU A 144 0.21 20.30 5.24
N PRO A 145 1.31 19.54 5.36
CA PRO A 145 2.66 20.08 5.26
C PRO A 145 2.99 20.72 3.89
N GLY A 146 2.19 20.46 2.85
CA GLY A 146 2.30 21.10 1.54
C GLY A 146 1.48 22.40 1.38
N GLY A 147 0.75 22.84 2.42
CA GLY A 147 -0.05 24.07 2.40
C GLY A 147 -1.39 23.97 1.67
N HIS A 148 -1.74 22.82 1.09
CA HIS A 148 -3.05 22.59 0.49
C HIS A 148 -4.15 22.42 1.54
N ASP A 149 -5.39 22.66 1.13
CA ASP A 149 -6.57 22.46 1.98
C ASP A 149 -6.65 21.02 2.50
N PRO A 150 -6.77 20.82 3.83
CA PRO A 150 -6.80 19.51 4.45
C PRO A 150 -8.19 18.88 4.33
N LEU A 151 -8.57 18.49 3.11
CA LEU A 151 -9.83 17.80 2.88
C LEU A 151 -9.90 16.50 3.71
N PRO A 152 -11.07 16.17 4.29
CA PRO A 152 -11.25 14.94 5.04
C PRO A 152 -10.90 13.71 4.21
N LEU A 153 -10.23 12.77 4.83
CA LEU A 153 -9.84 11.51 4.23
C LEU A 153 -10.70 10.39 4.80
N TRP A 154 -11.13 9.48 3.93
CA TRP A 154 -11.89 8.29 4.32
C TRP A 154 -10.99 7.07 4.20
N LEU A 155 -10.96 6.27 5.26
CA LEU A 155 -10.30 4.98 5.32
C LEU A 155 -11.32 3.91 5.62
N TRP A 156 -11.08 2.69 5.14
CA TRP A 156 -11.84 1.51 5.53
C TRP A 156 -10.87 0.44 5.97
N SER A 157 -11.07 -0.09 7.17
CA SER A 157 -10.36 -1.24 7.71
C SER A 157 -11.25 -2.48 7.61
N SER A 158 -10.66 -3.63 7.28
CA SER A 158 -11.37 -4.92 7.33
C SER A 158 -11.66 -5.38 8.76
N ALA A 159 -11.02 -4.80 9.77
CA ALA A 159 -11.32 -5.10 11.16
C ALA A 159 -12.63 -4.43 11.59
N THR A 160 -13.37 -5.09 12.47
CA THR A 160 -14.61 -4.59 13.09
C THR A 160 -14.41 -4.45 14.60
N GLY A 161 -15.27 -3.66 15.26
CA GLY A 161 -15.19 -3.48 16.72
C GLY A 161 -13.98 -2.68 17.20
N LEU A 162 -13.37 -1.87 16.33
CA LEU A 162 -12.24 -1.01 16.71
C LEU A 162 -12.68 0.05 17.73
N ILE A 163 -11.92 0.18 18.81
CA ILE A 163 -12.08 1.24 19.81
C ILE A 163 -11.15 2.43 19.50
N GLY A 164 -11.24 3.53 20.27
CA GLY A 164 -10.52 4.78 19.97
C GLY A 164 -9.02 4.60 19.67
N GLU A 165 -8.28 3.96 20.56
CA GLU A 165 -6.84 3.73 20.36
C GLU A 165 -6.54 2.89 19.10
N ASP A 166 -7.38 1.90 18.81
CA ASP A 166 -7.24 1.07 17.62
C ASP A 166 -7.48 1.87 16.33
N VAL A 167 -8.50 2.73 16.32
CA VAL A 167 -8.77 3.66 15.21
C VAL A 167 -7.55 4.54 14.95
N ASP A 168 -6.90 4.98 16.03
CA ASP A 168 -5.73 5.85 15.93
C ASP A 168 -4.53 5.20 15.27
N VAL A 169 -4.26 3.93 15.62
CA VAL A 169 -3.20 3.15 14.97
C VAL A 169 -3.40 3.07 13.45
N ARG A 170 -4.65 2.90 12.97
CA ARG A 170 -4.92 2.73 11.54
C ARG A 170 -4.66 4.02 10.77
N TRP A 171 -5.19 5.16 11.23
CA TRP A 171 -4.91 6.40 10.49
C TRP A 171 -3.44 6.80 10.59
N GLN A 172 -2.77 6.55 11.72
CA GLN A 172 -1.32 6.78 11.85
C GLN A 172 -0.52 5.93 10.88
N ALA A 173 -0.86 4.63 10.76
CA ALA A 173 -0.26 3.74 9.77
C ALA A 173 -0.49 4.24 8.34
N PHE A 174 -1.71 4.72 8.03
CA PHE A 174 -1.99 5.30 6.72
C PHE A 174 -1.13 6.52 6.40
N LEU A 175 -0.85 7.38 7.38
CA LEU A 175 0.05 8.53 7.18
C LEU A 175 1.49 8.10 6.87
N ARG A 176 1.92 6.90 7.28
CA ARG A 176 3.23 6.34 6.92
C ARG A 176 3.30 5.83 5.49
N ARG A 177 2.18 5.65 4.77
CA ARG A 177 2.21 5.06 3.42
C ARG A 177 3.14 5.80 2.45
N PHE A 178 3.32 7.11 2.63
CA PHE A 178 4.14 7.93 1.74
C PHE A 178 5.65 7.61 1.84
N ASP A 179 6.06 6.83 2.84
CA ASP A 179 7.43 6.34 2.96
C ASP A 179 7.85 5.49 1.77
N ILE A 180 6.92 4.74 1.17
CA ILE A 180 7.21 3.93 -0.02
C ILE A 180 7.60 4.80 -1.22
N GLU A 181 7.03 6.00 -1.34
CA GLU A 181 7.40 6.95 -2.40
C GLU A 181 8.82 7.47 -2.19
N HIS A 182 9.19 7.73 -0.94
CA HIS A 182 10.56 8.07 -0.58
C HIS A 182 11.54 6.92 -0.86
N LEU A 183 11.12 5.67 -0.62
CA LEU A 183 11.89 4.49 -0.97
C LEU A 183 12.09 4.35 -2.49
N PHE A 184 11.02 4.47 -3.28
CA PHE A 184 11.11 4.42 -4.74
C PHE A 184 11.99 5.54 -5.29
N ARG A 185 11.87 6.75 -4.76
CA ARG A 185 12.74 7.88 -5.14
C ARG A 185 14.20 7.57 -4.85
N LEU A 186 14.52 7.05 -3.66
CA LEU A 186 15.87 6.62 -3.30
C LEU A 186 16.40 5.54 -4.27
N MET A 187 15.61 4.48 -4.50
CA MET A 187 16.00 3.38 -5.37
C MET A 187 16.28 3.86 -6.80
N LYS A 188 15.37 4.65 -7.39
CA LYS A 188 15.50 5.15 -8.76
C LYS A 188 16.66 6.15 -8.89
N GLN A 189 16.68 7.19 -8.06
CA GLN A 189 17.60 8.33 -8.24
C GLN A 189 18.99 8.08 -7.66
N THR A 190 19.08 7.39 -6.51
CA THR A 190 20.33 7.24 -5.77
C THR A 190 20.99 5.88 -6.00
N LEU A 191 20.22 4.80 -5.90
CA LEU A 191 20.73 3.43 -6.11
C LEU A 191 20.79 3.06 -7.60
N GLY A 192 20.10 3.80 -8.46
CA GLY A 192 20.18 3.63 -9.90
C GLY A 192 19.32 2.49 -10.43
N TRP A 193 18.18 2.22 -9.78
CA TRP A 193 17.28 1.15 -10.20
C TRP A 193 16.91 1.20 -11.69
N THR A 194 16.70 2.40 -12.24
CA THR A 194 16.37 2.60 -13.66
C THR A 194 17.55 3.02 -14.54
N ARG A 195 18.79 2.99 -14.02
CA ARG A 195 19.99 3.38 -14.78
C ARG A 195 20.47 2.35 -15.82
N PRO A 196 20.53 1.03 -15.53
CA PRO A 196 21.07 0.09 -16.50
C PRO A 196 20.08 -0.13 -17.65
N LYS A 197 20.63 -0.21 -18.88
CA LYS A 197 19.86 -0.54 -20.09
C LYS A 197 19.79 -2.06 -20.27
N LEU A 198 19.05 -2.70 -19.38
CA LEU A 198 18.86 -4.15 -19.35
C LEU A 198 18.00 -4.58 -20.54
N ARG A 199 18.32 -5.74 -21.14
CA ARG A 199 17.73 -6.19 -22.41
C ARG A 199 16.75 -7.35 -22.26
N THR A 200 16.68 -7.99 -21.09
CA THR A 200 15.74 -9.09 -20.83
C THR A 200 15.03 -8.86 -19.49
N PRO A 201 13.77 -9.33 -19.34
CA PRO A 201 13.03 -9.23 -18.09
C PRO A 201 13.79 -9.84 -16.91
N GLU A 202 14.41 -11.00 -17.10
CA GLU A 202 15.12 -11.73 -16.04
C GLU A 202 16.37 -10.97 -15.57
N ALA A 203 16.99 -10.19 -16.45
CA ALA A 203 18.06 -9.28 -16.06
C ALA A 203 17.52 -8.10 -15.23
N GLY A 204 16.35 -7.59 -15.60
CA GLY A 204 15.59 -6.59 -14.83
C GLY A 204 15.25 -7.06 -13.41
N ASP A 205 14.77 -8.29 -13.27
CA ASP A 205 14.42 -8.88 -11.98
C ASP A 205 15.66 -9.05 -11.09
N ARG A 206 16.74 -9.62 -11.63
CA ARG A 206 18.02 -9.75 -10.91
C ARG A 206 18.57 -8.40 -10.46
N TRP A 207 18.49 -7.38 -11.32
CA TRP A 207 18.91 -6.04 -10.97
C TRP A 207 18.04 -5.44 -9.85
N SER A 208 16.73 -5.67 -9.89
CA SER A 208 15.81 -5.22 -8.84
C SER A 208 16.14 -5.87 -7.49
N TRP A 209 16.45 -7.17 -7.47
CA TRP A 209 16.93 -7.86 -6.27
C TRP A 209 18.25 -7.30 -5.74
N MET A 210 19.19 -6.94 -6.62
CA MET A 210 20.42 -6.26 -6.20
C MET A 210 20.15 -4.90 -5.54
N ILE A 211 19.20 -4.13 -6.07
CA ILE A 211 18.81 -2.83 -5.49
C ILE A 211 18.13 -3.00 -4.14
N ILE A 212 17.25 -4.00 -4.00
CA ILE A 212 16.61 -4.35 -2.72
C ILE A 212 17.67 -4.76 -1.70
N ALA A 213 18.58 -5.66 -2.06
CA ALA A 213 19.68 -6.10 -1.18
C ALA A 213 20.57 -4.91 -0.76
N ALA A 214 20.92 -4.02 -1.69
CA ALA A 214 21.69 -2.81 -1.38
C ALA A 214 20.92 -1.89 -0.42
N HIS A 215 19.62 -1.69 -0.62
CA HIS A 215 18.79 -0.92 0.31
C HIS A 215 18.78 -1.55 1.71
N THR A 216 18.60 -2.87 1.80
CA THR A 216 18.61 -3.62 3.06
C THR A 216 19.96 -3.49 3.76
N GLN A 217 21.09 -3.60 3.05
CA GLN A 217 22.42 -3.36 3.62
C GLN A 217 22.54 -1.96 4.21
N LEU A 218 22.05 -0.93 3.51
CA LEU A 218 22.10 0.45 4.02
C LEU A 218 21.22 0.64 5.26
N GLN A 219 20.08 -0.05 5.35
CA GLN A 219 19.22 -0.02 6.54
C GLN A 219 19.92 -0.68 7.75
N LEU A 220 20.48 -1.88 7.56
CA LEU A 220 21.14 -2.63 8.62
C LEU A 220 22.39 -1.91 9.16
N LEU A 221 23.12 -1.20 8.28
CA LEU A 221 24.34 -0.48 8.64
C LEU A 221 24.10 0.90 9.28
N ARG A 222 22.85 1.30 9.48
CA ARG A 222 22.48 2.62 10.01
C ARG A 222 23.14 2.94 11.35
N TRP A 223 23.32 1.93 12.21
CA TRP A 223 23.96 2.09 13.52
C TRP A 223 25.48 2.18 13.44
N ALA A 224 26.10 1.56 12.44
CA ALA A 224 27.54 1.55 12.25
C ALA A 224 28.06 2.76 11.47
N ALA A 225 27.19 3.46 10.74
CA ALA A 225 27.57 4.55 9.86
C ALA A 225 27.81 5.86 10.61
N ALA A 226 28.97 6.47 10.37
CA ALA A 226 29.23 7.85 10.76
C ALA A 226 28.38 8.82 9.91
N ASP A 227 27.86 9.88 10.54
CA ASP A 227 27.07 10.91 9.84
C ASP A 227 27.99 11.84 9.03
N LEU A 228 28.35 11.41 7.82
CA LEU A 228 29.05 12.24 6.82
C LEU A 228 28.08 13.25 6.19
N ARG A 229 27.56 14.14 7.02
CA ARG A 229 26.61 15.20 6.67
C ARG A 229 27.27 16.29 5.84
N ARG A 230 26.45 16.96 5.02
CA ARG A 230 26.86 18.22 4.38
C ARG A 230 26.72 19.37 5.40
N PRO A 231 27.43 20.49 5.21
CA PRO A 231 27.46 21.58 6.20
C PRO A 231 26.08 22.09 6.61
N TRP A 232 25.15 22.21 5.65
CA TRP A 232 23.79 22.73 5.86
C TRP A 232 22.78 21.67 6.35
N GLU A 233 23.17 20.40 6.42
CA GLU A 233 22.26 19.37 6.91
C GLU A 233 22.33 19.28 8.43
N LYS A 234 21.16 19.19 9.08
CA LYS A 234 21.04 19.00 10.52
C LYS A 234 21.75 17.70 10.95
N PRO A 235 22.39 17.67 12.13
CA PRO A 235 22.85 16.44 12.75
C PRO A 235 21.68 15.47 12.94
N ALA A 236 21.94 14.18 12.76
CA ALA A 236 20.98 13.14 13.10
C ALA A 236 21.60 12.20 14.13
N GLU A 237 20.79 11.76 15.08
CA GLU A 237 21.21 10.80 16.09
C GLU A 237 21.74 9.50 15.45
N PRO A 238 22.71 8.82 16.10
CA PRO A 238 23.10 7.47 15.72
C PRO A 238 21.87 6.56 15.60
N GLY A 239 21.85 5.72 14.57
CA GLY A 239 20.66 4.90 14.33
C GLY A 239 19.45 5.69 13.84
N ARG A 240 19.54 6.98 13.46
CA ARG A 240 18.46 7.72 12.77
C ARG A 240 18.87 8.24 11.40
N LEU A 241 20.05 7.85 10.92
CA LEU A 241 20.51 8.19 9.57
C LEU A 241 19.59 7.62 8.49
N THR A 242 19.27 8.44 7.50
CA THR A 242 18.55 7.97 6.33
C THR A 242 19.44 7.05 5.47
N PRO A 243 18.89 6.12 4.69
CA PRO A 243 19.70 5.26 3.83
C PRO A 243 20.61 6.03 2.87
N ALA A 244 20.19 7.22 2.40
CA ALA A 244 21.00 8.10 1.58
C ALA A 244 22.23 8.65 2.33
N ARG A 245 22.10 8.96 3.63
CA ARG A 245 23.22 9.37 4.48
C ARG A 245 24.16 8.20 4.77
N VAL A 246 23.62 7.04 5.14
CA VAL A 246 24.41 5.81 5.35
C VAL A 246 25.25 5.49 4.11
N ARG A 247 24.66 5.61 2.92
CA ARG A 247 25.35 5.39 1.64
C ARG A 247 26.60 6.26 1.47
N ARG A 248 26.63 7.50 1.99
CA ARG A 248 27.82 8.38 1.89
C ARG A 248 28.99 7.81 2.69
N GLY A 249 28.71 7.26 3.87
CA GLY A 249 29.69 6.60 4.73
C GLY A 249 29.97 5.14 4.38
N PHE A 250 29.14 4.50 3.54
CA PHE A 250 29.23 3.07 3.24
C PHE A 250 30.61 2.64 2.74
N ARG A 251 31.31 3.49 1.98
CA ARG A 251 32.68 3.19 1.51
C ARG A 251 33.67 2.92 2.66
N ASN A 252 33.46 3.53 3.82
CA ASN A 252 34.29 3.35 5.01
C ASN A 252 33.93 2.07 5.78
N LEU A 253 32.68 1.61 5.63
CA LEU A 253 32.19 0.37 6.26
C LEU A 253 32.50 -0.85 5.42
N ARG A 254 32.43 -0.74 4.09
CA ARG A 254 32.60 -1.84 3.13
C ARG A 254 33.81 -2.74 3.42
N PRO A 255 35.02 -2.24 3.73
CA PRO A 255 36.18 -3.10 4.00
C PRO A 255 36.04 -3.99 5.24
N ARG A 256 35.16 -3.62 6.19
CA ARG A 256 34.90 -4.35 7.43
C ARG A 256 33.74 -5.34 7.32
N LEU A 257 33.03 -5.34 6.18
CA LEU A 257 31.91 -6.21 5.94
C LEU A 257 32.35 -7.43 5.14
N HIS A 258 31.72 -8.57 5.41
CA HIS A 258 31.91 -9.74 4.58
C HIS A 258 31.49 -9.44 3.13
N CYS A 259 32.36 -9.79 2.17
CA CYS A 259 32.07 -9.65 0.75
C CYS A 259 31.57 -11.00 0.21
N PRO A 260 30.26 -11.17 -0.04
CA PRO A 260 29.73 -12.44 -0.56
C PRO A 260 30.12 -12.68 -2.02
N ALA A 261 30.63 -11.66 -2.71
CA ALA A 261 31.08 -11.78 -4.09
C ALA A 261 32.47 -12.40 -4.16
N ARG A 262 32.63 -13.40 -5.04
CA ARG A 262 33.96 -13.90 -5.44
C ARG A 262 34.73 -12.82 -6.18
N ALA A 263 36.06 -12.96 -6.21
CA ALA A 263 36.90 -12.11 -7.05
C ALA A 263 36.36 -12.10 -8.50
N PRO A 264 36.31 -10.92 -9.15
CA PRO A 264 35.88 -10.84 -10.54
C PRO A 264 36.78 -11.74 -11.40
N ARG A 265 36.19 -12.41 -12.39
CA ARG A 265 36.98 -13.21 -13.32
C ARG A 265 37.92 -12.28 -14.09
N PRO A 266 39.22 -12.59 -14.22
CA PRO A 266 40.12 -11.82 -15.07
C PRO A 266 39.55 -11.76 -16.49
N SER A 267 39.40 -10.56 -17.05
CA SER A 267 39.04 -10.38 -18.45
C SER A 267 40.03 -9.42 -19.09
N THR A 268 40.71 -9.86 -20.14
CA THR A 268 41.40 -8.96 -21.06
C THR A 268 40.35 -8.30 -21.95
N PRO A 269 40.39 -6.97 -22.15
CA PRO A 269 39.60 -6.33 -23.20
C PRO A 269 39.88 -7.07 -24.51
N GLY A 270 38.84 -7.54 -25.19
CA GLY A 270 39.01 -8.09 -26.54
C GLY A 270 39.59 -7.01 -27.48
N PRO A 271 40.03 -7.37 -28.70
CA PRO A 271 40.71 -6.49 -29.66
C PRO A 271 39.86 -5.29 -30.17
N GLY A 272 38.73 -5.00 -29.53
CA GLY A 272 37.76 -4.03 -29.97
C GLY A 272 37.10 -4.47 -31.27
N ARG A 273 36.39 -3.54 -31.89
CA ARG A 273 35.85 -3.73 -33.22
C ARG A 273 36.88 -3.21 -34.24
N PRO A 274 37.20 -3.97 -35.31
CA PRO A 274 38.07 -3.48 -36.38
C PRO A 274 37.57 -2.17 -36.98
N LEU A 275 38.51 -1.24 -37.23
CA LEU A 275 38.24 0.06 -37.84
C LEU A 275 37.52 -0.14 -39.19
N GLY A 276 36.46 0.63 -39.45
CA GLY A 276 35.67 0.54 -40.68
C GLY A 276 34.56 -0.52 -40.69
N SER A 277 34.45 -1.40 -39.69
CA SER A 277 33.39 -2.41 -39.67
C SER A 277 32.05 -1.87 -39.11
N LYS A 278 30.97 -1.99 -39.90
CA LYS A 278 29.60 -1.60 -39.49
C LYS A 278 28.88 -2.73 -38.75
N ASN A 279 27.92 -2.39 -37.90
CA ASN A 279 27.16 -3.39 -37.15
C ASN A 279 26.19 -4.13 -38.10
N ARG A 280 26.48 -5.40 -38.41
CA ARG A 280 25.65 -6.21 -39.32
C ARG A 280 24.43 -6.85 -38.66
N ARG A 281 24.32 -6.77 -37.34
CA ARG A 281 23.16 -7.28 -36.58
C ARG A 281 22.59 -6.18 -35.70
N PRO A 282 21.74 -5.30 -36.27
CA PRO A 282 20.95 -4.36 -35.48
C PRO A 282 20.09 -5.13 -34.47
N THR A 283 19.97 -4.61 -33.25
CA THR A 283 19.10 -5.21 -32.22
C THR A 283 17.64 -5.07 -32.61
N THR A 284 16.85 -6.15 -32.46
CA THR A 284 15.40 -6.12 -32.61
C THR A 284 14.79 -5.07 -31.68
N ARG A 285 14.03 -4.14 -32.23
CA ARG A 285 13.27 -3.16 -31.44
C ARG A 285 11.88 -3.74 -31.17
N TYR A 286 11.52 -3.86 -29.90
CA TYR A 286 10.17 -4.22 -29.49
C TYR A 286 9.32 -2.96 -29.41
N ASP A 287 8.10 -3.03 -29.93
CA ASP A 287 7.13 -1.94 -29.78
C ASP A 287 6.71 -1.82 -28.31
N VAL A 288 6.64 -0.60 -27.80
CA VAL A 288 6.16 -0.33 -26.44
C VAL A 288 4.64 -0.36 -26.50
N GLY A 289 4.06 -1.55 -26.27
CA GLY A 289 2.63 -1.78 -26.37
C GLY A 289 1.79 -0.72 -25.66
N ARG A 290 0.69 -0.29 -26.30
CA ARG A 290 -0.32 0.58 -25.69
C ARG A 290 -1.15 -0.21 -24.67
N THR A 291 -1.48 0.44 -23.56
CA THR A 291 -2.34 -0.09 -22.50
C THR A 291 -3.69 -0.52 -23.09
N THR A 292 -4.02 -1.81 -23.00
CA THR A 292 -5.35 -2.30 -23.39
C THR A 292 -6.38 -1.82 -22.37
N ARG A 293 -7.52 -1.33 -22.87
CA ARG A 293 -8.65 -0.91 -22.04
C ARG A 293 -9.25 -2.17 -21.39
N ARG A 294 -9.50 -2.12 -20.08
CA ARG A 294 -10.14 -3.24 -19.37
C ARG A 294 -11.63 -3.24 -19.71
N PRO A 295 -12.25 -4.40 -20.00
CA PRO A 295 -13.69 -4.48 -20.20
C PRO A 295 -14.43 -4.01 -18.94
N GLU A 296 -15.45 -3.16 -19.12
CA GLU A 296 -16.19 -2.54 -18.01
C GLU A 296 -17.47 -3.32 -17.66
N SER A 297 -17.91 -4.22 -18.55
CA SER A 297 -19.13 -5.02 -18.40
C SER A 297 -18.90 -6.50 -18.67
N THR A 298 -19.76 -7.34 -18.09
CA THR A 298 -19.77 -8.81 -18.33
C THR A 298 -19.92 -9.13 -19.81
N ILE A 299 -20.76 -8.38 -20.54
CA ILE A 299 -20.98 -8.55 -21.98
C ILE A 299 -19.69 -8.30 -22.77
N GLU A 300 -18.98 -7.21 -22.50
CA GLU A 300 -17.69 -6.92 -23.15
C GLU A 300 -16.62 -7.96 -22.77
N HIS A 301 -16.59 -8.39 -21.52
CA HIS A 301 -15.63 -9.38 -21.05
C HIS A 301 -15.84 -10.75 -21.72
N ASP A 302 -17.08 -11.19 -21.85
CA ASP A 302 -17.42 -12.46 -22.51
C ASP A 302 -17.12 -12.41 -24.01
N SER A 303 -17.33 -11.25 -24.66
CA SER A 303 -16.97 -11.04 -26.07
C SER A 303 -15.47 -11.08 -26.36
N LEU A 304 -14.62 -10.78 -25.36
CA LEU A 304 -13.15 -10.84 -25.47
C LEU A 304 -12.58 -12.25 -25.22
N ARG A 305 -13.38 -13.16 -24.65
CA ARG A 305 -13.00 -14.57 -24.41
C ARG A 305 -13.39 -15.51 -25.55
N GLY A 306 -14.20 -15.03 -26.51
CA GLY A 306 -14.63 -15.76 -27.71
C GLY A 306 -13.56 -15.82 -28.79
#